data_AF-A0A538TY69-F1
#
_entry.id   AF-A0A538TY69-F1
#
_cell.length_a   1.000
_cell.length_b   1.000
_cell.length_c   1.000
_cell.angle_alpha   90.00
_cell.angle_beta   90.00
_cell.angle_gamma   90.00
#
_symmetry.space_group_name_H-M   'P 1'
#
loop_
_entity.id
_entity.type
_entity.pdbx_description
1 polymer ?
#
loop_
_entity_poly.entity_id
_entity_poly.type
_entity_poly.pdbx_seq_one_letter_code
_entity_poly.pdbx_strand_id
1 'polypeptide(L)'
;MSVSGLRLDLIYGKNANVTGLDWGLVNHDTGDGNAWQAGLVNMVEGKFTGWQDGGFNWTKGEFTGLQSGIFNGTETMNGVAFGWINKTRNMHGLQLGLVNLTETMHGLQIGAGNIIQKGKIPFLPIVNWSL
;
A
#
# COMPACT_ATOMS: atom_id res chain seq x y z
N MET A 1 -4.29 21.81 -2.80
CA MET A 1 -4.50 22.25 -1.40
C MET A 1 -3.73 21.28 -0.51
N SER A 2 -3.03 21.79 0.50
CA SER A 2 -2.30 20.98 1.49
C SER A 2 -3.11 20.99 2.78
N VAL A 3 -3.49 19.83 3.30
CA VAL A 3 -4.23 19.70 4.56
C VAL A 3 -3.26 19.24 5.64
N SER A 4 -3.13 20.01 6.71
CA SER A 4 -2.28 19.68 7.85
C SER A 4 -3.17 19.61 9.09
N GLY A 5 -3.48 18.41 9.56
CA GLY A 5 -4.39 18.18 10.69
C GLY A 5 -5.33 16.99 10.46
N LEU A 6 -6.63 17.25 10.46
CA LEU A 6 -7.69 16.25 10.35
C LEU A 6 -8.55 16.54 9.12
N ARG A 7 -8.67 15.57 8.22
CA ARG A 7 -9.49 15.62 7.01
C ARG A 7 -10.66 14.66 7.13
N LEU A 8 -11.86 15.16 6.89
CA LEU A 8 -13.12 14.40 6.84
C LEU A 8 -13.77 14.63 5.48
N ASP A 9 -13.40 13.81 4.50
CA ASP A 9 -13.99 13.87 3.16
C ASP A 9 -15.10 12.82 3.05
N LEU A 10 -16.36 13.24 3.27
CA LEU A 10 -17.49 12.31 3.33
C LEU A 10 -17.72 11.50 2.04
N ILE A 11 -17.30 11.98 0.87
CA ILE A 11 -17.61 11.33 -0.43
C ILE A 11 -16.38 11.26 -1.34
N TYR A 12 -15.71 12.38 -1.62
CA TYR A 12 -14.54 12.42 -2.49
C TYR A 12 -13.61 13.59 -2.12
N GLY A 13 -12.37 13.27 -1.76
CA GLY A 13 -11.34 14.25 -1.43
C GLY A 13 -10.19 14.22 -2.43
N LYS A 14 -9.87 15.34 -3.09
CA LYS A 14 -8.67 15.47 -3.94
C LYS A 14 -7.69 16.46 -3.32
N ASN A 15 -6.53 16.00 -2.85
CA ASN A 15 -5.57 16.85 -2.17
C ASN A 15 -4.17 16.74 -2.76
N ALA A 16 -3.38 17.80 -2.59
CA ALA A 16 -1.99 17.78 -3.02
C ALA A 16 -1.14 17.08 -1.96
N ASN A 17 -1.21 17.55 -0.71
CA ASN A 17 -0.53 16.93 0.41
C ASN A 17 -1.49 16.77 1.60
N VAL A 18 -1.30 15.71 2.38
CA VAL A 18 -2.10 15.41 3.58
C VAL A 18 -1.18 15.01 4.71
N THR A 19 -1.30 15.66 5.85
CA THR A 19 -0.56 15.32 7.06
C THR A 19 -1.51 15.13 8.23
N GLY A 20 -1.48 13.97 8.91
CA GLY A 20 -2.28 13.69 10.10
C GLY A 20 -3.30 12.55 9.92
N LEU A 21 -4.59 12.87 10.02
CA LEU A 21 -5.68 11.89 9.84
C LEU A 21 -6.48 12.24 8.59
N ASP A 22 -6.73 11.23 7.78
CA ASP A 22 -7.51 11.34 6.56
C ASP A 22 -8.59 10.26 6.52
N TRP A 23 -9.83 10.68 6.65
CA TRP A 23 -10.99 9.78 6.61
C TRP A 23 -11.92 10.17 5.48
N GLY A 24 -12.26 9.21 4.63
CA GLY A 24 -13.22 9.41 3.56
C GLY A 24 -13.56 8.17 2.77
N LEU A 25 -14.69 8.17 2.04
CA LEU A 25 -15.04 7.02 1.20
C LEU A 25 -14.04 6.84 0.05
N VAL A 26 -13.68 7.94 -0.60
CA VAL A 26 -12.69 7.97 -1.69
C VAL A 26 -11.68 9.08 -1.41
N ASN A 27 -10.45 8.67 -1.10
CA ASN A 27 -9.32 9.54 -0.86
C ASN A 27 -8.40 9.54 -2.08
N HIS A 28 -8.10 10.72 -2.63
CA HIS A 28 -7.20 10.86 -3.77
C HIS A 28 -6.16 11.95 -3.51
N ASP A 29 -4.91 11.56 -3.29
CA ASP A 29 -3.80 12.48 -3.09
C ASP A 29 -2.88 12.50 -4.32
N THR A 30 -2.72 13.66 -4.94
CA THR A 30 -1.86 13.83 -6.13
C THR A 30 -0.40 14.10 -5.80
N GLY A 31 -0.07 14.41 -4.55
CA GLY A 31 1.29 14.70 -4.10
C GLY A 31 1.67 13.82 -2.92
N ASP A 32 2.42 14.39 -1.98
CA ASP A 32 3.03 13.64 -0.89
C ASP A 32 2.18 13.70 0.39
N GLY A 33 2.01 12.56 1.06
CA GLY A 33 1.22 12.43 2.28
C GLY A 33 2.00 11.82 3.44
N ASN A 34 1.75 12.31 4.65
CA ASN A 34 2.15 11.66 5.90
C ASN A 34 0.96 11.54 6.85
N ALA A 35 0.18 10.47 6.72
CA ALA A 35 -1.09 10.37 7.43
C ALA A 35 -1.49 8.92 7.75
N TRP A 36 -2.45 8.80 8.66
CA TRP A 36 -3.34 7.64 8.68
C TRP A 36 -4.53 7.96 7.76
N GLN A 37 -4.60 7.25 6.64
CA GLN A 37 -5.64 7.37 5.63
C GLN A 37 -6.58 6.16 5.73
N ALA A 38 -7.85 6.39 6.04
CA ALA A 38 -8.88 5.36 6.10
C ALA A 38 -9.98 5.65 5.07
N GLY A 39 -10.34 4.64 4.28
CA GLY A 39 -11.39 4.79 3.27
C GLY A 39 -11.77 3.53 2.50
N LEU A 40 -12.82 3.57 1.68
CA LEU A 40 -13.10 2.43 0.79
C LEU A 40 -12.09 2.35 -0.34
N VAL A 41 -11.71 3.50 -0.90
CA VAL A 41 -10.74 3.64 -1.97
C VAL A 41 -9.73 4.71 -1.60
N ASN A 42 -8.46 4.34 -1.55
CA ASN A 42 -7.34 5.24 -1.29
C ASN A 42 -6.42 5.24 -2.51
N MET A 43 -6.17 6.40 -3.10
CA MET A 43 -5.31 6.58 -4.26
C MET A 43 -4.28 7.66 -3.98
N VAL A 44 -3.00 7.33 -4.06
CA VAL A 44 -1.90 8.28 -3.92
C VAL A 44 -1.00 8.23 -5.14
N GLU A 45 -0.76 9.38 -5.77
CA GLU A 45 0.11 9.47 -6.94
C GLU A 45 1.58 9.72 -6.57
N GLY A 46 1.83 10.45 -5.47
CA GLY A 46 3.16 10.76 -4.97
C GLY A 46 3.67 9.77 -3.93
N LYS A 47 4.47 10.26 -2.98
CA LYS A 47 4.99 9.48 -1.86
C LYS A 47 4.01 9.51 -0.69
N PHE A 48 3.77 8.36 -0.09
CA PHE A 48 2.94 8.27 1.11
C PHE A 48 3.72 7.64 2.25
N THR A 49 3.65 8.25 3.42
CA THR A 49 4.18 7.68 4.66
C THR A 49 3.05 7.55 5.69
N GLY A 50 2.96 6.42 6.38
CA GLY A 50 1.99 6.22 7.45
C GLY A 50 1.17 4.95 7.27
N TRP A 51 -0.14 5.04 7.51
CA TRP A 51 -1.04 3.89 7.44
C TRP A 51 -2.14 4.15 6.43
N GLN A 52 -2.27 3.30 5.40
CA GLN A 52 -3.44 3.26 4.54
C GLN A 52 -4.31 2.07 4.92
N ASP A 53 -5.52 2.34 5.40
CA ASP A 53 -6.53 1.33 5.69
C ASP A 53 -7.71 1.49 4.73
N GLY A 54 -8.05 0.44 4.00
CA GLY A 54 -9.18 0.54 3.09
C GLY A 54 -9.52 -0.67 2.24
N GLY A 55 -10.62 -0.60 1.51
CA GLY A 55 -11.00 -1.68 0.60
C GLY A 55 -9.97 -1.85 -0.52
N PHE A 56 -9.66 -0.74 -1.21
CA PHE A 56 -8.72 -0.69 -2.32
C PHE A 56 -7.70 0.43 -2.09
N ASN A 57 -6.45 0.06 -1.89
CA ASN A 57 -5.33 1.00 -1.72
C ASN A 57 -4.43 0.95 -2.96
N TRP A 58 -4.13 2.12 -3.54
CA TRP A 58 -3.24 2.25 -4.69
C TRP A 58 -2.26 3.41 -4.50
N THR A 59 -0.97 3.12 -4.49
CA THR A 59 0.10 4.13 -4.43
C THR A 59 1.03 4.02 -5.64
N LYS A 60 1.01 5.00 -6.54
CA LYS A 60 1.88 5.01 -7.74
C LYS A 60 3.34 5.33 -7.42
N GLY A 61 3.61 6.00 -6.29
CA GLY A 61 4.96 6.35 -5.89
C GLY A 61 5.56 5.38 -4.88
N GLU A 62 6.29 5.95 -3.93
CA GLU A 62 6.87 5.24 -2.79
C GLU A 62 5.89 5.26 -1.62
N PHE A 63 5.58 4.09 -1.08
CA PHE A 63 4.84 3.94 0.16
C PHE A 63 5.78 3.51 1.28
N THR A 64 5.70 4.16 2.44
CA THR A 64 6.44 3.77 3.64
C THR A 64 5.50 3.62 4.84
N GLY A 65 5.36 2.40 5.39
CA GLY A 65 4.55 2.15 6.59
C GLY A 65 3.68 0.90 6.50
N LEU A 66 2.40 1.02 6.85
CA LEU A 66 1.42 -0.08 6.86
C LEU A 66 0.32 0.13 5.80
N GLN A 67 0.07 -0.83 4.93
CA GLN A 67 -1.14 -0.88 4.12
C GLN A 67 -2.02 -2.04 4.59
N SER A 68 -3.29 -1.78 4.89
CA SER A 68 -4.29 -2.81 5.21
C SER A 68 -5.48 -2.70 4.28
N GLY A 69 -5.90 -3.81 3.67
CA GLY A 69 -7.06 -3.78 2.78
C GLY A 69 -7.46 -5.07 2.07
N ILE A 70 -8.46 -5.00 1.20
CA ILE A 70 -8.78 -6.15 0.33
C ILE A 70 -7.73 -6.22 -0.78
N PHE A 71 -7.45 -5.09 -1.41
CA PHE A 71 -6.43 -4.96 -2.44
C PHE A 71 -5.44 -3.85 -2.07
N ASN A 72 -4.15 -4.17 -2.09
CA ASN A 72 -3.08 -3.19 -1.94
C ASN A 72 -2.19 -3.21 -3.18
N GLY A 73 -2.04 -2.07 -3.85
CA GLY A 73 -1.21 -1.89 -5.03
C GLY A 73 -0.20 -0.76 -4.84
N THR A 74 1.10 -1.06 -4.95
CA THR A 74 2.14 -0.04 -4.76
C THR A 74 3.32 -0.24 -5.71
N GLU A 75 3.90 0.83 -6.28
CA GLU A 75 5.12 0.69 -7.09
C GLU A 75 6.31 0.27 -6.21
N THR A 76 6.68 1.10 -5.23
CA THR A 76 7.73 0.77 -4.26
C THR A 76 7.18 0.80 -2.84
N MET A 77 7.19 -0.35 -2.17
CA MET A 77 6.66 -0.52 -0.81
C MET A 77 7.79 -0.75 0.18
N ASN A 78 7.84 0.05 1.24
CA ASN A 78 8.74 -0.10 2.38
C ASN A 78 7.92 -0.27 3.66
N GLY A 79 7.82 -1.49 4.18
CA GLY A 79 7.08 -1.77 5.40
C GLY A 79 6.21 -3.02 5.30
N VAL A 80 4.94 -2.91 5.71
CA VAL A 80 4.03 -4.06 5.83
C VAL A 80 2.80 -3.86 4.96
N ALA A 81 2.54 -4.79 4.04
CA ALA A 81 1.31 -4.84 3.27
C ALA A 81 0.46 -6.03 3.74
N PHE A 82 -0.72 -5.76 4.29
CA PHE A 82 -1.67 -6.74 4.79
C PHE A 82 -2.94 -6.68 3.97
N GLY A 83 -3.35 -7.78 3.34
CA GLY A 83 -4.60 -7.79 2.60
C GLY A 83 -4.88 -9.07 1.85
N TRP A 84 -6.00 -9.16 1.14
CA TRP A 84 -6.31 -10.37 0.38
C TRP A 84 -5.37 -10.51 -0.81
N ILE A 85 -5.15 -9.40 -1.53
CA ILE A 85 -4.25 -9.33 -2.67
C ILE A 85 -3.29 -8.18 -2.44
N ASN A 86 -2.00 -8.48 -2.40
CA ASN A 86 -0.93 -7.49 -2.36
C ASN A 86 -0.16 -7.55 -3.67
N LYS A 87 -0.07 -6.41 -4.37
CA LYS A 87 0.69 -6.27 -5.60
C LYS A 87 1.69 -5.13 -5.48
N THR A 88 2.96 -5.45 -5.66
CA THR A 88 4.03 -4.46 -5.66
C THR A 88 4.98 -4.62 -6.84
N ARG A 89 5.70 -3.57 -7.23
CA ARG A 89 6.86 -3.76 -8.13
C ARG A 89 8.10 -4.08 -7.31
N ASN A 90 8.46 -3.21 -6.37
CA ASN A 90 9.57 -3.42 -5.46
C ASN A 90 9.07 -3.48 -4.01
N MET A 91 9.30 -4.60 -3.34
CA MET A 91 8.90 -4.79 -1.94
C MET A 91 10.10 -4.88 -1.02
N HIS A 92 10.14 -4.02 0.01
CA HIS A 92 11.07 -4.08 1.13
C HIS A 92 10.26 -4.26 2.42
N GLY A 93 10.33 -5.45 3.03
CA GLY A 93 9.61 -5.76 4.27
C GLY A 93 8.67 -6.97 4.15
N LEU A 94 7.47 -6.87 4.71
CA LEU A 94 6.56 -8.00 4.90
C LEU A 94 5.27 -7.85 4.07
N GLN A 95 4.90 -8.87 3.30
CA GLN A 95 3.55 -8.98 2.73
C GLN A 95 2.80 -10.15 3.34
N LEU A 96 1.57 -9.88 3.76
CA LEU A 96 0.67 -10.84 4.37
C LEU A 96 -0.63 -10.83 3.58
N GLY A 97 -0.98 -11.95 2.95
CA GLY A 97 -2.23 -12.00 2.20
C GLY A 97 -2.57 -13.35 1.62
N LEU A 98 -3.68 -13.46 0.89
CA LEU A 98 -3.95 -14.70 0.16
C LEU A 98 -3.05 -14.82 -1.06
N VAL A 99 -2.92 -13.73 -1.81
CA VAL A 99 -2.07 -13.64 -2.99
C VAL A 99 -1.12 -12.47 -2.83
N ASN A 100 0.18 -12.76 -2.86
CA ASN A 100 1.24 -11.76 -2.84
C ASN A 100 1.98 -11.81 -4.18
N LEU A 101 2.08 -10.68 -4.87
CA LEU A 101 2.74 -10.55 -6.16
C LEU A 101 3.72 -9.39 -6.10
N THR A 102 5.00 -9.68 -6.31
CA THR A 102 6.03 -8.64 -6.45
C THR A 102 6.98 -8.93 -7.61
N GLU A 103 7.55 -7.89 -8.24
CA GLU A 103 8.62 -8.14 -9.21
C GLU A 103 9.93 -8.44 -8.50
N THR A 104 10.34 -7.56 -7.59
CA THR A 104 11.53 -7.72 -6.75
C THR A 104 11.13 -7.74 -5.28
N MET A 105 11.90 -8.45 -4.48
CA MET A 105 11.63 -8.63 -3.06
C MET A 105 12.92 -8.59 -2.24
N HIS A 106 12.84 -7.81 -1.16
CA HIS A 106 13.78 -7.75 -0.05
C HIS A 106 13.00 -7.88 1.26
N GLY A 107 12.66 -9.12 1.63
CA GLY A 107 11.90 -9.45 2.82
C GLY A 107 11.12 -10.75 2.68
N LEU A 108 9.90 -10.78 3.22
CA LEU A 108 9.08 -11.98 3.38
C LEU A 108 7.66 -11.78 2.83
N GLN A 109 7.11 -12.79 2.17
CA GLN A 109 5.70 -12.94 1.82
C GLN A 109 5.14 -14.15 2.55
N ILE A 110 3.96 -13.99 3.13
CA ILE A 110 3.19 -15.08 3.73
C ILE A 110 1.79 -15.03 3.13
N GLY A 111 1.38 -16.15 2.54
CA GLY A 111 0.11 -16.24 1.85
C GLY A 111 -0.13 -17.54 1.09
N ALA A 112 -1.37 -17.78 0.69
CA ALA A 112 -1.72 -19.00 -0.06
C ALA A 112 -0.93 -19.12 -1.39
N GLY A 113 -0.69 -18.00 -2.07
CA GLY A 113 0.17 -17.93 -3.25
C GLY A 113 1.10 -16.72 -3.22
N ASN A 114 2.40 -16.95 -3.33
CA ASN A 114 3.41 -15.90 -3.24
C ASN A 114 4.30 -15.93 -4.49
N ILE A 115 4.33 -14.83 -5.23
CA ILE A 115 5.02 -14.70 -6.51
C ILE A 115 6.07 -13.59 -6.43
N ILE A 116 7.32 -13.93 -6.76
CA ILE A 116 8.45 -13.00 -6.89
C ILE A 116 9.01 -13.14 -8.31
N GLN A 117 8.62 -12.27 -9.24
CA GLN A 117 8.88 -12.48 -10.68
C GLN A 117 10.37 -12.57 -11.03
N LYS A 118 11.21 -11.74 -10.41
CA LYS A 118 12.67 -11.72 -10.61
C LYS A 118 13.42 -12.57 -9.58
N GLY A 119 12.70 -13.34 -8.76
CA GLY A 119 13.29 -14.24 -7.77
C GLY A 119 13.85 -15.51 -8.41
N LYS A 120 14.78 -16.15 -7.71
CA LYS A 120 15.30 -17.49 -8.11
C LYS A 120 14.18 -18.53 -8.18
N ILE A 121 13.19 -18.40 -7.29
CA ILE A 121 12.01 -19.24 -7.23
C ILE A 121 10.78 -18.33 -7.44
N PRO A 122 10.23 -18.29 -8.65
CA PRO A 122 9.18 -17.32 -8.98
C PRO A 122 7.88 -17.49 -8.20
N PHE A 123 7.55 -18.71 -7.75
CA PHE A 123 6.35 -18.99 -6.98
C PHE A 123 6.63 -19.94 -5.83
N LEU A 124 6.11 -19.62 -4.64
CA LEU A 124 6.05 -20.53 -3.51
C LEU A 124 4.69 -20.45 -2.81
N PRO A 125 4.11 -21.61 -2.43
CA PRO A 125 2.92 -21.64 -1.60
C PRO A 125 3.28 -21.32 -0.14
N ILE A 126 2.33 -20.73 0.60
CA ILE A 126 2.40 -20.42 2.04
C ILE A 126 3.43 -19.34 2.41
N VAL A 127 4.69 -19.46 2.00
CA VAL A 127 5.76 -18.50 2.31
C VAL A 127 6.73 -18.35 1.14
N ASN A 128 7.16 -17.13 0.83
CA ASN A 128 8.27 -16.83 -0.08
C ASN A 128 9.14 -15.70 0.48
N TRP A 129 10.44 -15.68 0.19
CA TRP A 129 11.35 -14.65 0.69
C TRP A 129 12.50 -14.41 -0.29
N SER A 130 13.08 -13.23 -0.21
CA SER A 130 14.28 -12.86 -0.96
C SER A 130 14.99 -11.77 -0.16
N LEU A 131 16.32 -11.87 -0.02
CA LEU A 131 17.16 -10.94 0.75
C LEU A 131 18.07 -10.17 -0.19
#